data_AF-A0A8T4TNB5-F1
#
_entry.id   AF-A0A8T4TNB5-F1
#
_cell.length_a   1.000
_cell.length_b   1.000
_cell.length_c   1.000
_cell.angle_alpha   90.00
_cell.angle_beta   90.00
_cell.angle_gamma   90.00
#
_symmetry.space_group_name_H-M   'P 1'
#
loop_
_entity.id
_entity.type
_entity.pdbx_description
1 polymer ?
#
loop_
_entity_poly.entity_id
_entity_poly.type
_entity_poly.pdbx_seq_one_letter_code
_entity_poly.pdbx_strand_id
1 'polypeptide(L)'
;MEEIPVKPKMHVFVCINDRSHIPGNTTPSCSPRIKEEDVKELKLWLRTQGNNDIFCTKTKCLGFCNKESSVICIWPQGKFIKVQDKEEIKKAILQEL
;
A
#
# COMPACT_ATOMS: atom_id res chain seq x y z
N MET A 1 -16.71 -2.32 -22.99
CA MET A 1 -16.09 -2.48 -21.66
C MET A 1 -16.45 -3.87 -21.21
N GLU A 2 -15.46 -4.73 -21.00
CA GLU A 2 -15.65 -6.11 -20.56
C GLU A 2 -15.15 -6.21 -19.12
N GLU A 3 -15.89 -6.91 -18.27
CA GLU A 3 -15.52 -7.12 -16.88
C GLU A 3 -14.55 -8.30 -16.78
N ILE A 4 -13.46 -8.12 -16.03
CA ILE A 4 -12.60 -9.24 -15.64
C ILE A 4 -13.28 -9.93 -14.46
N PRO A 5 -13.64 -11.22 -14.53
CA PRO A 5 -14.44 -11.92 -13.52
C PRO A 5 -13.62 -12.33 -12.29
N VAL A 6 -12.75 -11.44 -11.81
CA VAL A 6 -11.91 -11.63 -10.63
C VAL A 6 -12.29 -10.58 -9.60
N LYS A 7 -12.84 -11.04 -8.47
CA LYS A 7 -13.22 -10.20 -7.35
C LYS A 7 -12.35 -10.54 -6.14
N PRO A 8 -11.27 -9.77 -5.86
CA PRO A 8 -10.50 -9.98 -4.65
C PRO A 8 -11.37 -9.69 -3.41
N LYS A 9 -11.17 -10.43 -2.33
CA LYS A 9 -11.79 -10.15 -1.02
C LYS A 9 -11.39 -8.75 -0.54
N MET A 10 -10.15 -8.36 -0.82
CA MET A 10 -9.57 -7.09 -0.42
C MET A 10 -8.46 -6.67 -1.38
N HIS A 11 -8.31 -5.37 -1.62
CA HIS A 11 -7.20 -4.80 -2.38
C HIS A 11 -6.53 -3.69 -1.59
N VAL A 12 -5.29 -3.93 -1.20
CA VAL A 12 -4.41 -2.97 -0.54
C VAL A 12 -3.56 -2.25 -1.58
N PHE A 13 -3.71 -0.94 -1.66
CA PHE A 13 -2.87 -0.06 -2.46
C PHE A 13 -1.84 0.61 -1.56
N VAL A 14 -0.56 0.42 -1.87
CA VAL A 14 0.56 0.89 -1.05
C VAL A 14 1.30 1.99 -1.79
N CYS A 15 1.29 3.21 -1.26
CA CYS A 15 2.02 4.33 -1.87
C CYS A 15 3.53 4.15 -1.64
N ILE A 16 4.29 4.03 -2.72
CA ILE A 16 5.76 3.99 -2.71
C ILE A 16 6.35 5.20 -3.41
N ASN A 17 5.60 6.30 -3.49
CA ASN A 17 6.00 7.45 -4.27
C ASN A 17 7.28 8.09 -3.69
N ASP A 18 8.23 8.38 -4.58
CA ASP A 18 9.49 9.05 -4.28
C ASP A 18 9.63 10.32 -5.12
N ARG A 19 10.02 11.42 -4.48
CA ARG A 19 10.28 12.73 -5.09
C ARG A 19 11.66 13.27 -4.74
N SER A 20 12.53 12.47 -4.14
CA SER A 20 13.90 12.87 -3.76
C SER A 20 14.74 13.37 -4.94
N HIS A 21 14.42 12.91 -6.16
CA HIS A 21 15.08 13.29 -7.39
C HIS A 21 14.63 14.64 -7.97
N ILE A 22 13.58 15.29 -7.43
CA ILE A 22 13.04 16.55 -7.95
C ILE A 22 13.70 17.73 -7.22
N PRO A 23 14.51 18.56 -7.90
CA PRO A 23 15.17 19.71 -7.27
C PRO A 23 14.16 20.70 -6.68
N GLY A 24 14.37 21.12 -5.43
CA GLY A 24 13.53 22.10 -4.74
C GLY A 24 12.16 21.58 -4.28
N ASN A 25 11.83 20.30 -4.47
CA ASN A 25 10.55 19.76 -4.04
C ASN A 25 10.47 19.68 -2.49
N THR A 26 9.43 20.29 -1.93
CA THR A 26 9.13 20.25 -0.48
C THR A 26 8.03 19.25 -0.13
N THR A 27 7.34 18.69 -1.13
CA THR A 27 6.26 17.73 -0.91
C THR A 27 6.81 16.40 -0.39
N PRO A 28 6.32 15.88 0.75
CA PRO A 28 6.77 14.62 1.29
C PRO A 28 6.54 13.42 0.36
N SER A 29 7.26 12.34 0.65
CA SER A 29 7.23 11.07 -0.10
C SER A 29 6.94 9.92 0.87
N CYS A 30 6.34 8.84 0.35
CA CYS A 30 6.09 7.62 1.13
C CYS A 30 7.29 6.64 1.04
N SER A 31 8.10 6.76 -0.01
CA SER A 31 9.31 5.94 -0.20
C SER A 31 10.34 5.93 0.94
N PRO A 32 10.46 6.95 1.82
CA PRO A 32 11.38 6.87 2.95
C PRO A 32 11.02 5.78 3.97
N ARG A 33 9.75 5.36 4.01
CA ARG A 33 9.22 4.38 4.99
C ARG A 33 8.79 3.07 4.35
N ILE A 34 8.20 3.13 3.16
CA ILE A 34 7.73 1.94 2.44
C ILE A 34 8.35 1.95 1.05
N LYS A 35 9.19 0.95 0.79
CA LYS A 35 9.87 0.76 -0.49
C LYS A 35 9.12 -0.23 -1.35
N GLU A 36 9.55 -0.35 -2.60
CA GLU A 36 9.02 -1.36 -3.51
C GLU A 36 9.21 -2.79 -2.97
N GLU A 37 10.36 -3.03 -2.33
CA GLU A 37 10.76 -4.30 -1.75
C GLU A 37 9.81 -4.74 -0.64
N ASP A 38 9.36 -3.79 0.21
CA ASP A 38 8.37 -4.07 1.25
C ASP A 38 7.05 -4.57 0.65
N VAL A 39 6.62 -4.03 -0.49
CA VAL A 39 5.42 -4.48 -1.19
C VAL A 39 5.61 -5.89 -1.78
N LYS A 40 6.80 -6.23 -2.27
CA LYS A 40 7.12 -7.59 -2.73
C LYS A 40 7.05 -8.58 -1.57
N GLU A 41 7.59 -8.21 -0.41
CA GLU A 41 7.53 -9.04 0.79
C GLU A 41 6.10 -9.20 1.32
N LEU A 42 5.29 -8.15 1.31
CA LEU A 42 3.87 -8.21 1.68
C LEU A 42 3.10 -9.18 0.77
N LYS A 43 3.35 -9.14 -0.53
CA LYS A 43 2.75 -10.10 -1.48
C LYS A 43 3.16 -11.54 -1.19
N LEU A 44 4.44 -11.77 -0.90
CA LEU A 44 4.94 -13.09 -0.55
C LEU A 44 4.30 -13.59 0.75
N TRP A 45 4.21 -12.73 1.77
CA TRP A 45 3.56 -13.04 3.03
C TRP A 45 2.09 -13.40 2.87
N LEU A 46 1.31 -12.64 2.08
CA LEU A 46 -0.09 -12.97 1.81
C LEU A 46 -0.24 -14.37 1.19
N ARG A 47 0.62 -14.69 0.20
CA ARG A 47 0.63 -16.01 -0.45
C ARG A 47 0.99 -17.13 0.51
N THR A 48 1.99 -16.93 1.38
CA THR A 48 2.42 -17.96 2.34
C THR A 48 1.38 -18.23 3.42
N GLN A 49 0.51 -17.27 3.71
CA GLN A 49 -0.65 -17.43 4.60
C GLN A 49 -1.89 -18.02 3.90
N GLY A 50 -1.82 -18.31 2.59
CA GLY A 50 -2.97 -18.80 1.82
C GLY A 50 -3.98 -17.72 1.39
N ASN A 51 -3.70 -16.43 1.66
CA ASN A 51 -4.55 -15.30 1.32
C ASN A 51 -4.36 -14.86 -0.15
N ASN A 52 -4.65 -15.78 -1.08
CA ASN A 52 -4.46 -15.56 -2.53
C ASN A 52 -5.53 -14.63 -3.15
N ASP A 53 -6.62 -14.36 -2.42
CA ASP A 53 -7.72 -13.47 -2.79
C ASP A 53 -7.57 -12.05 -2.23
N ILE A 54 -6.47 -11.76 -1.50
CA ILE A 54 -6.09 -10.42 -1.06
C ILE A 54 -5.01 -9.88 -1.98
N PHE A 55 -5.33 -8.80 -2.69
CA PHE A 55 -4.42 -8.17 -3.61
C PHE A 55 -3.64 -7.07 -2.90
N CYS A 56 -2.35 -6.96 -3.24
CA CYS A 56 -1.49 -5.89 -2.75
C CYS A 56 -0.79 -5.26 -3.95
N THR A 57 -0.93 -3.95 -4.17
CA THR A 57 -0.39 -3.25 -5.34
C THR A 57 0.38 -2.02 -4.92
N LYS A 58 1.61 -1.90 -5.44
CA LYS A 58 2.39 -0.67 -5.32
C LYS A 58 1.76 0.42 -6.17
N THR A 59 1.64 1.62 -5.63
CA THR A 59 1.05 2.79 -6.28
C THR A 59 1.95 4.00 -6.12
N LYS A 60 1.63 5.06 -6.86
CA LYS A 60 2.22 6.39 -6.66
C LYS A 60 1.34 7.19 -5.68
N CYS A 61 1.44 8.50 -5.71
CA CYS A 61 0.78 9.39 -4.75
C CYS A 61 -0.73 9.11 -4.64
N LEU A 62 -1.21 8.88 -3.42
CA LEU A 62 -2.64 8.71 -3.09
C LEU A 62 -3.32 10.03 -2.66
N GLY A 63 -2.61 11.16 -2.69
CA GLY A 63 -3.15 12.49 -2.37
C GLY A 63 -2.95 12.97 -0.92
N PHE A 64 -2.64 12.06 0.02
CA PHE A 64 -2.57 12.36 1.46
C PHE A 64 -1.13 12.42 2.01
N CYS A 65 -0.21 13.00 1.23
CA CYS A 65 1.21 13.07 1.61
C CYS A 65 1.42 13.79 2.96
N ASN A 66 2.31 13.25 3.78
CA ASN A 66 2.69 13.82 5.07
C ASN A 66 4.15 13.46 5.40
N LYS A 67 4.79 14.17 6.32
CA LYS A 67 6.22 13.98 6.66
C LYS A 67 6.47 12.76 7.55
N GLU A 68 5.46 12.33 8.28
CA GLU A 68 5.61 11.42 9.41
C GLU A 68 5.31 9.97 9.06
N SER A 69 4.66 9.68 7.94
CA SER A 69 4.16 8.34 7.60
C SER A 69 4.01 8.12 6.09
N SER A 70 3.87 6.86 5.71
CA SER A 70 3.36 6.44 4.40
C SER A 70 1.85 6.27 4.44
N VAL A 71 1.22 6.19 3.27
CA VAL A 71 -0.23 6.01 3.16
C VAL A 71 -0.54 4.76 2.36
N ILE A 72 -1.46 3.95 2.88
CA ILE A 72 -2.10 2.86 2.17
C ILE A 72 -3.59 3.15 2.01
N CYS A 73 -4.22 2.48 1.03
CA CYS A 73 -5.66 2.44 0.88
C CYS A 73 -6.12 0.96 0.87
N ILE A 74 -7.20 0.64 1.58
CA ILE A 74 -7.75 -0.73 1.67
C ILE A 74 -9.17 -0.77 1.15
N TRP A 75 -9.35 -1.37 -0.02
CA TRP A 75 -10.65 -1.57 -0.69
C TRP A 75 -11.19 -2.99 -0.44
N PRO A 76 -12.52 -3.17 -0.35
CA PRO A 76 -13.58 -2.18 -0.59
C PRO A 76 -13.90 -1.22 0.57
N GLN A 77 -13.17 -1.27 1.69
CA GLN A 77 -13.54 -0.65 2.96
C GLN A 77 -13.57 0.88 3.00
N GLY A 78 -13.08 1.61 2.00
CA GLY A 78 -13.11 3.08 2.09
C GLY A 78 -11.93 3.69 2.86
N LYS A 79 -10.95 2.89 3.32
CA LYS A 79 -9.99 3.33 4.34
C LYS A 79 -8.64 3.77 3.77
N PHE A 80 -8.22 4.98 4.14
CA PHE A 80 -6.86 5.48 3.99
C PHE A 80 -6.15 5.46 5.34
N ILE A 81 -5.02 4.76 5.43
CA ILE A 81 -4.33 4.51 6.69
C ILE A 81 -2.90 5.01 6.58
N LYS A 82 -2.46 5.74 7.62
CA LYS A 82 -1.07 6.14 7.81
C LYS A 82 -0.30 4.98 8.42
N VAL A 83 0.85 4.64 7.85
CA VAL A 83 1.70 3.53 8.29
C VAL A 83 3.18 3.93 8.36
N GLN A 84 3.90 3.35 9.30
CA GLN A 84 5.33 3.57 9.52
C GLN A 84 6.22 2.57 8.78
N ASP A 85 5.74 1.33 8.64
CA ASP A 85 6.47 0.23 8.04
C ASP A 85 5.50 -0.84 7.49
N LYS A 86 6.06 -1.91 6.94
CA LYS A 86 5.29 -3.03 6.39
C LYS A 86 4.54 -3.83 7.45
N GLU A 87 5.00 -3.86 8.70
CA GLU A 87 4.35 -4.63 9.76
C GLU A 87 3.04 -3.97 10.18
N GLU A 88 2.98 -2.63 10.19
CA GLU A 88 1.72 -1.90 10.35
C GLU A 88 0.74 -2.17 9.20
N ILE A 89 1.23 -2.34 7.96
CA ILE A 89 0.39 -2.73 6.83
C ILE A 89 -0.20 -4.13 7.06
N LYS A 90 0.61 -5.10 7.52
CA LYS A 90 0.12 -6.45 7.86
C LYS A 90 -0.95 -6.37 8.95
N LYS A 91 -0.72 -5.59 10.00
CA LYS A 91 -1.69 -5.38 11.09
C LYS A 91 -3.00 -4.80 10.55
N ALA A 92 -2.93 -3.79 9.69
CA ALA A 92 -4.11 -3.20 9.06
C ALA A 92 -4.87 -4.23 8.22
N ILE A 93 -4.19 -5.09 7.45
CA ILE A 93 -4.83 -6.17 6.69
C ILE A 93 -5.55 -7.15 7.63
N LEU A 94 -4.88 -7.59 8.69
CA LEU A 94 -5.44 -8.56 9.64
C LEU A 94 -6.66 -8.00 10.40
N GLN A 95 -6.76 -6.69 10.60
CA GLN A 95 -7.90 -6.04 11.22
C GLN A 95 -9.15 -6.01 10.32
N GLU A 96 -8.98 -6.18 9.01
CA GLU A 96 -10.06 -6.14 8.03
C GLU A 96 -10.41 -7.54 7.47
N LEU A 97 -9.75 -8.59 7.97
CA LEU A 97 -9.98 -9.99 7.61
C LEU A 97 -11.25 -10.57 8.25
#